data_AF-A0AAU9XCW4-F1
#
_entry.id   AF-A0AAU9XCW4-F1
#
_cell.length_a   1.000
_cell.length_b   1.000
_cell.length_c   1.000
_cell.angle_alpha   90.00
_cell.angle_beta   90.00
_cell.angle_gamma   90.00
#
_symmetry.space_group_name_H-M   'P 1'
#
loop_
_entity.id
_entity.type
_entity.pdbx_description
1 polymer ?
#
loop_
_entity_poly.entity_id
_entity_poly.type
_entity_poly.pdbx_seq_one_letter_code
_entity_poly.pdbx_strand_id
1 'polypeptide(L)'
;MSKLTEIVYCGIILLLECWFSSSCSDKGTPSAITVNITCDRNLYLYVDGKYLGGDVADAKQKHYLTNEIMPHSHVVAVRCTASTPPWQGGILGSFENGLVTDTSWRCTTSAEYGWNMRSYRDDDWPMATSHGANSPSTFPWGNIDSIDKKAAWIWSSDNKNDSEVFCRHKLVKECTEEKQSYFQTPKSTRDIAIQGFLLLKVRVAGVIECGLKCGQNSACVSFTIQSSDIRGSRLCELHNVTAEGHPQSVVRKEGYQYHEVVQTFY
;
A
#
# COMPACT_ATOMS: atom_id res chain seq x y z
N MET A 1 -64.14 -1.40 30.05
CA MET A 1 -64.41 -2.83 30.32
C MET A 1 -63.94 -3.61 29.10
N SER A 2 -62.72 -4.15 29.13
CA SER A 2 -62.44 -5.59 29.36
C SER A 2 -62.21 -6.30 28.01
N LYS A 3 -61.19 -7.11 27.75
CA LYS A 3 -59.86 -7.43 28.30
C LYS A 3 -59.39 -8.62 27.43
N LEU A 4 -58.08 -8.70 27.14
CA LEU A 4 -57.26 -9.93 27.06
C LEU A 4 -57.52 -10.88 25.85
N THR A 5 -56.58 -11.59 25.21
CA THR A 5 -55.20 -12.01 25.54
C THR A 5 -54.60 -12.77 24.33
N GLU A 6 -53.30 -12.58 24.05
CA GLU A 6 -52.24 -13.60 23.72
C GLU A 6 -52.30 -14.46 22.42
N ILE A 7 -51.23 -14.90 21.74
CA ILE A 7 -49.75 -14.93 21.90
C ILE A 7 -49.09 -15.34 20.55
N VAL A 8 -47.96 -14.71 20.20
CA VAL A 8 -46.68 -15.23 19.63
C VAL A 8 -46.67 -16.09 18.34
N TYR A 9 -45.96 -15.63 17.29
CA TYR A 9 -44.66 -16.19 16.83
C TYR A 9 -44.04 -15.46 15.62
N CYS A 10 -42.70 -15.27 15.70
CA CYS A 10 -41.70 -14.98 14.65
C CYS A 10 -41.84 -13.68 13.83
N GLY A 11 -40.94 -12.69 13.87
CA GLY A 11 -39.55 -12.69 14.32
C GLY A 11 -38.57 -13.21 13.26
N ILE A 12 -38.46 -12.53 12.09
CA ILE A 12 -37.34 -12.57 11.13
C ILE A 12 -37.33 -11.21 10.40
N ILE A 13 -36.64 -10.18 10.90
CA ILE A 13 -35.31 -9.71 10.45
C ILE A 13 -35.13 -9.74 8.93
N LEU A 14 -35.21 -8.57 8.28
CA LEU A 14 -34.21 -8.14 7.30
C LEU A 14 -33.92 -6.68 7.56
N LEU A 15 -32.95 -6.48 8.46
CA LEU A 15 -32.14 -5.28 8.52
C LEU A 15 -31.59 -5.04 7.11
N LEU A 16 -32.08 -4.00 6.44
CA LEU A 16 -31.29 -3.31 5.42
C LEU A 16 -30.14 -2.63 6.15
N GLU A 17 -29.17 -3.42 6.57
CA GLU A 17 -27.83 -2.88 6.76
C GLU A 17 -27.34 -2.54 5.36
N CYS A 18 -27.43 -1.25 5.05
CA CYS A 18 -26.65 -0.67 3.98
C CYS A 18 -25.18 -0.83 4.43
N TRP A 19 -24.60 -2.00 4.17
CA TRP A 19 -23.16 -2.17 4.13
C TRP A 19 -22.68 -1.27 2.99
N PHE A 20 -22.48 0.01 3.27
CA PHE A 20 -21.43 0.75 2.60
C PHE A 20 -20.11 0.13 3.04
N SER A 21 -19.84 -1.07 2.51
CA SER A 21 -18.47 -1.46 2.27
C SER A 21 -17.95 -0.39 1.33
N SER A 22 -17.18 0.56 1.86
CA SER A 22 -16.21 1.30 1.08
C SER A 22 -15.13 0.31 0.63
N SER A 23 -15.54 -0.68 -0.18
CA SER A 23 -14.64 -1.56 -0.91
C SER A 23 -13.90 -0.63 -1.86
N CYS A 24 -12.60 -0.46 -1.62
CA CYS A 24 -11.73 0.14 -2.60
C CYS A 24 -11.77 -0.78 -3.82
N SER A 25 -12.46 -0.33 -4.86
CA SER A 25 -12.61 -1.11 -6.08
C SER A 25 -11.31 -0.98 -6.85
N ASP A 26 -10.59 -2.10 -7.04
CA ASP A 26 -9.34 -2.19 -7.77
C ASP A 26 -9.55 -2.03 -9.29
N LYS A 27 -10.02 -0.84 -9.68
CA LYS A 27 -10.49 -0.49 -11.03
C LYS A 27 -9.37 -0.19 -12.01
N GLY A 28 -8.11 -0.13 -11.56
CA GLY A 28 -6.98 0.28 -12.39
C GLY A 28 -7.04 1.76 -12.76
N THR A 29 -6.32 2.12 -13.82
CA THR A 29 -6.30 3.49 -14.34
C THR A 29 -7.71 3.96 -14.73
N PRO A 30 -8.12 5.18 -14.36
CA PRO A 30 -9.49 5.66 -14.61
C PRO A 30 -9.74 6.02 -16.09
N SER A 31 -8.68 6.26 -16.85
CA SER A 31 -8.70 6.66 -18.25
C SER A 31 -7.48 6.09 -18.98
N ALA A 32 -7.44 6.29 -20.30
CA ALA A 32 -6.23 6.03 -21.06
C ALA A 32 -5.12 7.00 -20.61
N ILE A 33 -3.86 6.57 -20.76
CA ILE A 33 -2.67 7.32 -20.35
C ILE A 33 -1.67 7.29 -21.50
N THR A 34 -1.25 8.45 -21.96
CA THR A 34 -0.11 8.56 -22.87
C THR A 34 1.20 8.35 -22.12
N VAL A 35 2.10 7.53 -22.66
CA VAL A 35 3.45 7.32 -22.14
C VAL A 35 4.49 7.69 -23.18
N ASN A 36 5.45 8.52 -22.79
CA ASN A 36 6.67 8.79 -23.54
C ASN A 36 7.83 8.13 -22.80
N ILE A 37 8.53 7.22 -23.47
CA ILE A 37 9.57 6.41 -22.85
C ILE A 37 10.69 6.10 -23.84
N THR A 38 11.93 6.09 -23.35
CA THR A 38 13.12 5.72 -24.10
C THR A 38 13.98 4.77 -23.30
N CYS A 39 14.90 4.09 -23.99
CA CYS A 39 16.05 3.49 -23.35
C CYS A 39 17.24 3.36 -24.31
N ASP A 40 18.41 3.07 -23.76
CA ASP A 40 19.59 2.67 -24.55
C ASP A 40 19.71 1.14 -24.50
N ARG A 41 19.28 0.37 -25.51
CA ARG A 41 18.83 0.76 -26.87
C ARG A 41 17.48 0.21 -27.30
N ASN A 42 17.21 -1.08 -27.13
CA ASN A 42 15.94 -1.65 -27.57
C ASN A 42 14.98 -1.70 -26.40
N LEU A 43 13.82 -1.11 -26.58
CA LEU A 43 12.79 -0.98 -25.56
C LEU A 43 11.63 -1.91 -25.88
N TYR A 44 11.13 -2.64 -24.88
CA TYR A 44 9.92 -3.45 -24.96
C TYR A 44 9.01 -3.08 -23.80
N LEU A 45 7.80 -2.62 -24.12
CA LEU A 45 6.82 -2.11 -23.18
C LEU A 45 5.63 -3.09 -23.07
N TYR A 46 5.25 -3.38 -21.84
CA TYR A 46 4.13 -4.25 -21.50
C TYR A 46 3.22 -3.58 -20.48
N VAL A 47 1.94 -3.87 -20.57
CA VAL A 47 0.93 -3.47 -19.59
C VAL A 47 0.12 -4.69 -19.21
N ASP A 48 0.09 -5.01 -17.92
CA ASP A 48 -0.61 -6.19 -17.37
C ASP A 48 -0.34 -7.50 -18.12
N GLY A 49 0.89 -7.67 -18.61
CA GLY A 49 1.34 -8.85 -19.37
C GLY A 49 1.12 -8.77 -20.87
N LYS A 50 0.35 -7.80 -21.37
CA LYS A 50 0.15 -7.57 -22.81
C LYS A 50 1.29 -6.71 -23.36
N TYR A 51 1.91 -7.16 -24.45
CA TYR A 51 2.87 -6.37 -25.20
C TYR A 51 2.17 -5.17 -25.84
N LEU A 52 2.64 -3.97 -25.52
CA LEU A 52 2.08 -2.71 -26.04
C LEU A 52 2.87 -2.22 -27.25
N GLY A 53 4.18 -2.42 -27.24
CA GLY A 53 5.06 -2.04 -28.32
C GLY A 53 6.52 -2.19 -27.95
N GLY A 54 7.39 -2.07 -28.94
CA GLY A 54 8.83 -2.11 -28.72
C GLY A 54 9.59 -1.96 -30.02
N ASP A 55 10.67 -1.20 -29.93
CA ASP A 55 11.50 -0.80 -31.06
C ASP A 55 12.84 -0.28 -30.53
N VAL A 56 13.70 0.14 -31.45
CA VAL A 56 14.92 0.89 -31.17
C VAL A 56 14.56 2.26 -30.62
N ALA A 57 14.73 2.43 -29.31
CA ALA A 57 14.51 3.70 -28.62
C ALA A 57 15.80 4.54 -28.46
N ASP A 58 16.96 4.03 -28.93
CA ASP A 58 18.32 4.60 -28.86
C ASP A 58 18.41 6.03 -28.26
N ALA A 59 18.44 6.07 -26.93
CA ALA A 59 18.45 7.31 -26.16
C ALA A 59 19.61 8.26 -26.53
N LYS A 60 20.75 7.74 -27.00
CA LYS A 60 21.89 8.57 -27.43
C LYS A 60 21.56 9.38 -28.68
N GLN A 61 20.65 8.88 -29.53
CA GLN A 61 20.11 9.59 -30.69
C GLN A 61 18.85 10.40 -30.39
N LYS A 62 18.50 10.56 -29.10
CA LYS A 62 17.30 11.27 -28.65
C LYS A 62 15.98 10.63 -29.12
N HIS A 63 16.02 9.36 -29.50
CA HIS A 63 14.82 8.62 -29.86
C HIS A 63 14.00 8.29 -28.60
N TYR A 64 12.68 8.17 -28.78
CA TYR A 64 11.74 7.75 -27.74
C TYR A 64 10.50 7.17 -28.42
N LEU A 65 9.75 6.36 -27.68
CA LEU A 65 8.48 5.80 -28.10
C LEU A 65 7.34 6.50 -27.37
N THR A 66 6.26 6.78 -28.10
CA THR A 66 4.99 7.24 -27.55
C THR A 66 3.96 6.14 -27.73
N ASN A 67 3.32 5.72 -26.65
CA ASN A 67 2.25 4.72 -26.68
C ASN A 67 1.07 5.15 -25.80
N GLU A 68 -0.09 4.56 -26.06
CA GLU A 68 -1.29 4.76 -25.25
C GLU A 68 -1.56 3.52 -24.39
N ILE A 69 -1.66 3.72 -23.08
CA ILE A 69 -2.05 2.70 -22.11
C ILE A 69 -3.55 2.78 -21.91
N MET A 70 -4.27 1.67 -22.09
CA MET A 70 -5.72 1.64 -21.99
C MET A 70 -6.22 1.88 -20.54
N PRO A 71 -7.46 2.35 -20.34
CA PRO A 71 -8.09 2.37 -19.03
C PRO A 71 -8.11 0.99 -18.39
N HIS A 72 -8.29 0.95 -17.07
CA HIS A 72 -8.33 -0.26 -16.25
C HIS A 72 -7.02 -1.04 -16.21
N SER A 73 -5.91 -0.37 -16.48
CA SER A 73 -4.57 -0.96 -16.40
C SER A 73 -3.97 -0.80 -15.00
N HIS A 74 -3.07 -1.70 -14.59
CA HIS A 74 -2.55 -1.72 -13.20
C HIS A 74 -1.03 -1.67 -13.12
N VAL A 75 -0.34 -2.41 -13.98
CA VAL A 75 1.11 -2.54 -13.95
C VAL A 75 1.69 -2.22 -15.31
N VAL A 76 2.71 -1.38 -15.31
CA VAL A 76 3.59 -1.18 -16.45
C VAL A 76 4.89 -1.95 -16.22
N ALA A 77 5.35 -2.63 -17.26
CA ALA A 77 6.54 -3.45 -17.24
C ALA A 77 7.39 -3.14 -18.48
N VAL A 78 8.69 -2.99 -18.29
CA VAL A 78 9.63 -2.54 -19.31
C VAL A 78 10.82 -3.47 -19.34
N ARG A 79 11.20 -3.93 -20.53
CA ARG A 79 12.50 -4.58 -20.76
C ARG A 79 13.32 -3.66 -21.64
N CYS A 80 14.55 -3.38 -21.24
CA CYS A 80 15.51 -2.68 -22.08
C CYS A 80 16.76 -3.51 -22.27
N THR A 81 17.29 -3.57 -23.50
CA THR A 81 18.58 -4.21 -23.79
C THR A 81 19.62 -3.15 -24.11
N ALA A 82 20.75 -3.16 -23.41
CA ALA A 82 21.87 -2.27 -23.66
C ALA A 82 22.56 -2.57 -25.01
N SER A 83 23.25 -1.58 -25.57
CA SER A 83 24.07 -1.74 -26.79
C SER A 83 25.48 -2.18 -26.46
N THR A 84 26.07 -2.99 -27.37
CA THR A 84 27.39 -3.64 -27.39
C THR A 84 28.44 -3.21 -26.34
N PRO A 85 29.27 -4.13 -25.81
CA PRO A 85 30.21 -3.85 -24.71
C PRO A 85 31.11 -2.60 -24.94
N PRO A 86 31.38 -1.80 -23.89
CA PRO A 86 30.89 -1.94 -22.52
C PRO A 86 29.41 -1.54 -22.42
N TRP A 87 28.58 -2.44 -21.91
CA TRP A 87 27.14 -2.23 -21.77
C TRP A 87 26.91 -1.07 -20.81
N GLN A 88 26.29 0.00 -21.31
CA GLN A 88 25.80 1.09 -20.48
C GLN A 88 24.35 1.34 -20.86
N GLY A 89 23.47 1.18 -19.87
CA GLY A 89 22.02 1.23 -20.08
C GLY A 89 21.36 2.33 -19.24
N GLY A 90 20.22 2.79 -19.72
CA GLY A 90 19.38 3.74 -19.01
C GLY A 90 17.98 3.70 -19.58
N ILE A 91 16.98 3.75 -18.72
CA ILE A 91 15.56 3.90 -19.07
C ILE A 91 15.11 5.26 -18.56
N LEU A 92 14.36 5.99 -19.39
CA LEU A 92 13.78 7.27 -19.01
C LEU A 92 12.36 7.35 -19.55
N GLY A 93 11.40 7.79 -18.75
CA GLY A 93 10.03 7.92 -19.20
C GLY A 93 9.14 8.75 -18.29
N SER A 94 8.05 9.25 -18.86
CA SER A 94 6.98 9.96 -18.16
C SER A 94 5.62 9.58 -18.71
N PHE A 95 4.64 9.57 -17.83
CA PHE A 95 3.28 9.15 -18.08
C PHE A 95 2.34 10.31 -17.80
N GLU A 96 1.26 10.40 -18.56
CA GLU A 96 0.26 11.46 -18.46
C GLU A 96 -0.42 11.55 -17.07
N ASN A 97 -0.47 10.44 -16.33
CA ASN A 97 -0.98 10.41 -14.95
C ASN A 97 0.01 10.95 -13.89
N GLY A 98 1.17 11.46 -14.31
CA GLY A 98 2.21 12.00 -13.44
C GLY A 98 3.22 10.96 -12.93
N LEU A 99 3.09 9.68 -13.29
CA LEU A 99 4.15 8.70 -13.05
C LEU A 99 5.38 9.06 -13.90
N VAL A 100 6.56 8.92 -13.32
CA VAL A 100 7.84 9.11 -14.01
C VAL A 100 8.78 7.96 -13.66
N THR A 101 9.80 7.73 -14.49
CA THR A 101 10.90 6.85 -14.09
C THR A 101 11.71 7.50 -12.99
N ASP A 102 11.82 6.83 -11.85
CA ASP A 102 12.62 7.25 -10.70
C ASP A 102 12.95 6.03 -9.81
N THR A 103 13.49 6.27 -8.62
CA THR A 103 13.91 5.21 -7.69
C THR A 103 12.75 4.45 -7.04
N SER A 104 11.48 4.77 -7.33
CA SER A 104 10.32 3.99 -6.88
C SER A 104 10.03 2.76 -7.76
N TRP A 105 10.66 2.69 -8.93
CA TRP A 105 10.60 1.53 -9.81
C TRP A 105 11.36 0.35 -9.22
N ARG A 106 10.89 -0.87 -9.50
CA ARG A 106 11.61 -2.10 -9.17
C ARG A 106 12.27 -2.63 -10.42
N CYS A 107 13.56 -2.94 -10.36
CA CYS A 107 14.32 -3.40 -11.51
C CYS A 107 15.20 -4.61 -11.17
N THR A 108 15.37 -5.50 -12.13
CA THR A 108 16.24 -6.68 -12.02
C THR A 108 16.94 -6.95 -13.34
N THR A 109 18.06 -7.66 -13.29
CA THR A 109 18.78 -8.18 -14.47
C THR A 109 18.37 -9.63 -14.79
N SER A 110 17.60 -10.27 -13.90
CA SER A 110 17.08 -11.62 -14.07
C SER A 110 15.58 -11.64 -13.76
N ALA A 111 14.77 -11.96 -14.77
CA ALA A 111 13.32 -12.01 -14.65
C ALA A 111 12.78 -13.40 -15.01
N GLU A 112 11.81 -13.87 -14.22
CA GLU A 112 11.14 -15.15 -14.44
C GLU A 112 9.99 -15.03 -15.44
N TYR A 113 9.48 -16.17 -15.92
CA TYR A 113 8.30 -16.18 -16.78
C TYR A 113 7.11 -15.47 -16.13
N GLY A 114 6.42 -14.63 -16.90
CA GLY A 114 5.27 -13.86 -16.41
C GLY A 114 5.63 -12.63 -15.59
N TRP A 115 6.91 -12.25 -15.49
CA TRP A 115 7.36 -11.03 -14.79
C TRP A 115 6.57 -9.77 -15.18
N ASN A 116 6.13 -9.67 -16.43
CA ASN A 116 5.41 -8.52 -16.97
C ASN A 116 3.89 -8.50 -16.64
N MET A 117 3.34 -9.56 -16.03
CA MET A 117 1.92 -9.70 -15.72
C MET A 117 1.54 -8.94 -14.45
N ARG A 118 0.28 -8.49 -14.33
CA ARG A 118 -0.24 -7.84 -13.11
C ARG A 118 -0.05 -8.68 -11.84
N SER A 119 -0.26 -9.99 -11.94
CA SER A 119 -0.23 -10.92 -10.80
C SER A 119 1.18 -11.28 -10.32
N TYR A 120 2.23 -10.89 -11.06
CA TYR A 120 3.60 -11.19 -10.66
C TYR A 120 4.00 -10.35 -9.45
N ARG A 121 4.58 -11.00 -8.44
CA ARG A 121 5.08 -10.37 -7.22
C ARG A 121 6.55 -10.01 -7.42
N ASP A 122 6.87 -8.73 -7.42
CA ASP A 122 8.23 -8.19 -7.52
C ASP A 122 8.77 -7.71 -6.17
N ASP A 123 8.21 -8.20 -5.05
CA ASP A 123 8.60 -7.78 -3.71
C ASP A 123 10.11 -7.91 -3.46
N ASP A 124 10.72 -8.96 -4.02
CA ASP A 124 12.16 -9.29 -3.92
C ASP A 124 13.05 -8.52 -4.93
N TRP A 125 12.46 -7.81 -5.89
CA TRP A 125 13.23 -7.00 -6.83
C TRP A 125 13.77 -5.76 -6.13
N PRO A 126 15.06 -5.43 -6.30
CA PRO A 126 15.60 -4.20 -5.75
C PRO A 126 14.96 -2.98 -6.42
N MET A 127 14.94 -1.87 -5.69
CA MET A 127 14.56 -0.58 -6.26
C MET A 127 15.58 -0.15 -7.31
N ALA A 128 15.11 0.56 -8.32
CA ALA A 128 15.92 1.08 -9.40
C ALA A 128 16.92 2.12 -8.86
N THR A 129 18.11 2.15 -9.45
CA THR A 129 19.09 3.19 -9.15
C THR A 129 18.96 4.33 -10.14
N SER A 130 18.95 5.56 -9.64
CA SER A 130 18.99 6.77 -10.47
C SER A 130 20.41 7.08 -10.91
N HIS A 131 20.58 7.29 -12.21
CA HIS A 131 21.85 7.60 -12.87
C HIS A 131 21.89 9.04 -13.42
N GLY A 132 20.92 9.86 -13.00
CA GLY A 132 20.86 11.29 -13.32
C GLY A 132 19.46 11.74 -13.72
N ALA A 133 19.20 13.03 -13.61
CA ALA A 133 17.92 13.62 -14.00
C ALA A 133 17.77 13.67 -15.53
N ASN A 134 16.55 13.91 -16.02
CA ASN A 134 16.29 14.32 -17.39
C ASN A 134 16.81 15.75 -17.65
N SER A 135 18.13 15.89 -17.76
CA SER A 135 18.86 17.16 -17.82
C SER A 135 19.96 17.11 -18.88
N PRO A 136 20.29 18.23 -19.56
CA PRO A 136 21.43 18.31 -20.48
C PRO A 136 22.77 17.86 -19.87
N SER A 137 22.91 17.95 -18.53
CA SER A 137 24.13 17.61 -17.81
C SER A 137 24.33 16.10 -17.56
N THR A 138 23.33 15.26 -17.85
CA THR A 138 23.38 13.82 -17.55
C THR A 138 24.09 13.07 -18.67
N PHE A 139 25.36 12.72 -18.51
CA PHE A 139 26.11 11.99 -19.54
C PHE A 139 25.87 10.47 -19.46
N PRO A 140 25.76 9.72 -20.58
CA PRO A 140 25.88 10.15 -21.97
C PRO A 140 24.57 10.62 -22.65
N TRP A 141 23.42 10.46 -22.01
CA TRP A 141 22.12 10.57 -22.70
C TRP A 141 21.53 11.99 -22.75
N GLY A 142 21.84 12.82 -21.78
CA GLY A 142 21.31 14.17 -21.59
C GLY A 142 19.81 14.17 -21.27
N ASN A 143 19.09 15.18 -21.77
CA ASN A 143 17.64 15.26 -21.68
C ASN A 143 16.93 14.76 -22.95
N ILE A 144 15.68 14.33 -22.80
CA ILE A 144 14.72 14.03 -23.85
C ILE A 144 13.53 14.97 -23.64
N ASP A 145 13.29 15.90 -24.57
CA ASP A 145 12.36 17.02 -24.39
C ASP A 145 10.90 16.57 -24.23
N SER A 146 10.52 15.47 -24.87
CA SER A 146 9.16 14.91 -24.78
C SER A 146 8.89 14.16 -23.47
N ILE A 147 9.90 13.99 -22.62
CA ILE A 147 9.77 13.33 -21.32
C ILE A 147 9.85 14.39 -20.22
N ASP A 148 9.02 14.25 -19.18
CA ASP A 148 9.00 15.19 -18.05
C ASP A 148 10.39 15.37 -17.42
N LYS A 149 10.74 16.61 -17.05
CA LYS A 149 12.02 16.95 -16.40
C LYS A 149 12.17 16.32 -15.01
N LYS A 150 11.07 15.92 -14.37
CA LYS A 150 11.06 15.20 -13.09
C LYS A 150 11.50 13.74 -13.23
N ALA A 151 11.50 13.19 -14.45
CA ALA A 151 11.99 11.84 -14.68
C ALA A 151 13.51 11.75 -14.46
N ALA A 152 13.94 10.60 -13.98
CA ALA A 152 15.33 10.23 -13.81
C ALA A 152 15.66 9.02 -14.70
N TRP A 153 16.90 8.98 -15.18
CA TRP A 153 17.48 7.83 -15.84
C TRP A 153 17.62 6.72 -14.81
N ILE A 154 16.91 5.62 -15.00
CA ILE A 154 16.93 4.46 -14.11
C ILE A 154 17.56 3.24 -14.77
N TRP A 155 18.20 2.41 -13.97
CA TRP A 155 18.74 1.11 -14.40
C TRP A 155 18.93 0.19 -13.18
N SER A 156 19.73 -0.87 -13.33
CA SER A 156 20.32 -1.64 -12.24
C SER A 156 21.31 -0.79 -11.40
N SER A 157 22.00 -1.44 -10.45
CA SER A 157 22.85 -0.80 -9.43
C SER A 157 23.89 0.19 -9.94
N ASP A 158 24.58 -0.11 -11.04
CA ASP A 158 25.75 0.68 -11.47
C ASP A 158 25.73 1.08 -12.94
N ASN A 159 24.61 0.83 -13.63
CA ASN A 159 24.39 1.03 -15.07
C ASN A 159 25.40 0.40 -16.02
N LYS A 160 26.19 -0.57 -15.57
CA LYS A 160 27.30 -1.13 -16.33
C LYS A 160 27.21 -2.64 -16.42
N ASN A 161 27.74 -3.17 -17.52
CA ASN A 161 27.91 -4.61 -17.76
C ASN A 161 26.62 -5.45 -17.81
N ASP A 162 25.46 -4.85 -17.61
CA ASP A 162 24.16 -5.50 -17.81
C ASP A 162 23.70 -5.34 -19.25
N SER A 163 23.60 -6.46 -19.97
CA SER A 163 23.08 -6.48 -21.34
C SER A 163 21.58 -6.22 -21.40
N GLU A 164 20.85 -6.45 -20.31
CA GLU A 164 19.42 -6.19 -20.22
C GLU A 164 18.95 -5.94 -18.77
N VAL A 165 17.89 -5.16 -18.64
CA VAL A 165 17.19 -4.91 -17.38
C VAL A 165 15.68 -4.98 -17.60
N PHE A 166 14.99 -5.52 -16.61
CA PHE A 166 13.55 -5.61 -16.50
C PHE A 166 13.10 -4.71 -15.36
N CYS A 167 12.17 -3.80 -15.62
CA CYS A 167 11.65 -2.87 -14.62
C CYS A 167 10.11 -2.92 -14.57
N ARG A 168 9.55 -2.72 -13.38
CA ARG A 168 8.09 -2.71 -13.15
C ARG A 168 7.70 -1.56 -12.24
N HIS A 169 6.50 -1.05 -12.47
CA HIS A 169 5.86 -0.10 -11.57
C HIS A 169 4.33 -0.21 -11.64
N LYS A 170 3.65 0.12 -10.54
CA LYS A 170 2.20 0.21 -10.46
C LYS A 170 1.72 1.52 -11.09
N LEU A 171 0.75 1.47 -12.01
CA LEU A 171 0.16 2.64 -12.68
C LEU A 171 -0.83 3.38 -11.79
N VAL A 172 -1.40 2.68 -10.82
CA VAL A 172 -2.27 3.24 -9.78
C VAL A 172 -1.70 2.89 -8.42
N LYS A 173 -1.94 3.76 -7.43
CA LYS A 173 -1.72 3.36 -6.04
C LYS A 173 -2.62 2.16 -5.77
N GLU A 174 -2.07 1.14 -5.14
CA GLU A 174 -2.88 0.03 -4.70
C GLU A 174 -4.02 0.54 -3.84
N CYS A 175 -5.20 0.04 -4.13
CA CYS A 175 -6.26 -0.09 -3.15
C CYS A 175 -5.79 -1.05 -2.06
N THR A 176 -4.80 -0.65 -1.26
CA THR A 176 -4.75 -1.18 0.09
C THR A 176 -6.05 -0.69 0.71
N GLU A 177 -6.89 -1.62 1.16
CA GLU A 177 -7.71 -1.30 2.32
C GLU A 177 -6.72 -0.78 3.35
N GLU A 178 -6.55 0.54 3.40
CA GLU A 178 -6.14 1.16 4.62
C GLU A 178 -7.25 0.74 5.57
N LYS A 179 -7.03 -0.37 6.27
CA LYS A 179 -7.30 -0.38 7.68
C LYS A 179 -6.45 0.76 8.23
N GLN A 180 -6.88 2.01 8.00
CA GLN A 180 -6.61 3.14 8.84
C GLN A 180 -7.08 2.64 10.18
N SER A 181 -6.16 1.98 10.88
CA SER A 181 -6.35 1.62 12.25
C SER A 181 -6.30 2.96 12.95
N TYR A 182 -7.44 3.65 13.00
CA TYR A 182 -7.66 4.81 13.87
C TYR A 182 -7.21 4.51 15.31
N PHE A 183 -7.05 3.21 15.62
CA PHE A 183 -6.40 2.65 16.78
C PHE A 183 -5.04 2.02 16.45
N GLN A 184 -3.95 2.79 16.45
CA GLN A 184 -2.62 2.23 16.71
C GLN A 184 -2.29 2.46 18.18
N THR A 185 -2.16 1.40 18.97
CA THR A 185 -1.85 1.52 20.39
C THR A 185 -0.33 1.61 20.55
N PRO A 186 0.25 2.65 21.19
CA PRO A 186 1.71 2.82 21.28
C PRO A 186 2.38 1.65 21.97
N LYS A 187 1.66 1.06 22.93
CA LYS A 187 2.11 -0.04 23.75
C LYS A 187 0.97 -1.04 23.90
N SER A 188 1.28 -2.30 23.65
CA SER A 188 0.38 -3.41 23.93
C SER A 188 1.15 -4.56 24.56
N THR A 189 0.58 -5.11 25.62
CA THR A 189 1.19 -6.19 26.39
C THR A 189 0.16 -7.27 26.65
N ARG A 190 0.54 -8.53 26.41
CA ARG A 190 -0.33 -9.68 26.67
C ARG A 190 -0.30 -10.06 28.15
N ASP A 191 -1.39 -10.70 28.56
CA ASP A 191 -1.58 -11.33 29.87
C ASP A 191 -1.39 -10.37 31.05
N ILE A 192 -1.68 -9.09 30.85
CA ILE A 192 -1.72 -8.09 31.91
C ILE A 192 -3.01 -7.27 31.86
N ALA A 193 -3.37 -6.71 33.01
CA ALA A 193 -4.48 -5.79 33.19
C ALA A 193 -4.15 -4.73 34.24
N ILE A 194 -4.96 -3.69 34.31
CA ILE A 194 -4.93 -2.72 35.41
C ILE A 194 -5.95 -3.16 36.47
N GLN A 195 -5.50 -3.26 37.72
CA GLN A 195 -6.37 -3.49 38.87
C GLN A 195 -6.78 -2.14 39.48
N GLY A 196 -8.09 -1.93 39.65
CA GLY A 196 -8.63 -0.63 40.04
C GLY A 196 -8.74 0.33 38.85
N PHE A 197 -9.08 1.60 39.10
CA PHE A 197 -9.11 2.66 38.08
C PHE A 197 -10.05 2.39 36.88
N LEU A 198 -11.03 1.50 37.08
CA LEU A 198 -12.00 1.09 36.06
C LEU A 198 -13.01 2.22 35.83
N LEU A 199 -13.07 2.73 34.60
CA LEU A 199 -14.06 3.70 34.16
C LEU A 199 -15.33 3.01 33.67
N LEU A 200 -15.17 2.00 32.81
CA LEU A 200 -16.28 1.32 32.16
C LEU A 200 -15.89 -0.11 31.82
N LYS A 201 -16.86 -1.00 31.94
CA LYS A 201 -16.76 -2.40 31.51
C LYS A 201 -17.84 -2.71 30.51
N VAL A 202 -17.46 -3.14 29.32
CA VAL A 202 -18.35 -3.28 28.17
C VAL A 202 -17.98 -4.49 27.32
N ARG A 203 -18.96 -5.08 26.63
CA ARG A 203 -18.72 -6.16 25.66
C ARG A 203 -18.58 -5.57 24.27
N VAL A 204 -17.56 -6.02 23.53
CA VAL A 204 -17.19 -5.50 22.21
C VAL A 204 -16.83 -6.64 21.26
N ALA A 205 -16.92 -6.41 19.96
CA ALA A 205 -16.51 -7.38 18.95
C ALA A 205 -14.97 -7.58 18.90
N GLY A 206 -14.20 -6.54 19.25
CA GLY A 206 -12.75 -6.59 19.16
C GLY A 206 -12.02 -5.38 19.74
N VAL A 207 -10.70 -5.38 19.56
CA VAL A 207 -9.77 -4.32 20.03
C VAL A 207 -10.17 -2.94 19.51
N ILE A 208 -10.56 -2.84 18.23
CA ILE A 208 -10.90 -1.55 17.60
C ILE A 208 -12.12 -0.91 18.28
N GLU A 209 -13.18 -1.68 18.51
CA GLU A 209 -14.37 -1.15 19.19
C GLU A 209 -14.09 -0.79 20.66
N CYS A 210 -13.27 -1.57 21.36
CA CYS A 210 -12.83 -1.24 22.72
C CYS A 210 -12.08 0.10 22.75
N GLY A 211 -11.15 0.27 21.80
CA GLY A 211 -10.43 1.51 21.61
C GLY A 211 -11.35 2.69 21.32
N LEU A 212 -12.29 2.56 20.37
CA LEU A 212 -13.24 3.63 20.05
C LEU A 212 -14.07 4.06 21.27
N LYS A 213 -14.51 3.11 22.09
CA LYS A 213 -15.21 3.43 23.35
C LYS A 213 -14.31 4.16 24.35
N CYS A 214 -13.02 3.86 24.38
CA CYS A 214 -12.04 4.62 25.16
C CYS A 214 -11.89 6.04 24.61
N GLY A 215 -11.70 6.21 23.30
CA GLY A 215 -11.57 7.54 22.68
C GLY A 215 -12.80 8.44 22.84
N GLN A 216 -13.99 7.86 22.98
CA GLN A 216 -15.24 8.58 23.29
C GLN A 216 -15.36 9.01 24.76
N ASN A 217 -14.50 8.50 25.64
CA ASN A 217 -14.47 8.85 27.05
C ASN A 217 -13.21 9.68 27.34
N SER A 218 -13.38 10.98 27.56
CA SER A 218 -12.26 11.91 27.77
C SER A 218 -11.37 11.58 28.98
N ALA A 219 -11.84 10.76 29.92
CA ALA A 219 -11.04 10.29 31.05
C ALA A 219 -10.25 9.00 30.75
N CYS A 220 -10.56 8.31 29.66
CA CYS A 220 -9.94 7.03 29.32
C CYS A 220 -8.59 7.23 28.63
N VAL A 221 -7.55 6.60 29.17
CA VAL A 221 -6.18 6.69 28.65
C VAL A 221 -5.57 5.30 28.35
N SER A 222 -6.19 4.23 28.85
CA SER A 222 -5.81 2.86 28.52
C SER A 222 -7.00 1.92 28.62
N PHE A 223 -6.90 0.73 28.05
CA PHE A 223 -7.90 -0.31 28.20
C PHE A 223 -7.29 -1.70 28.22
N THR A 224 -8.08 -2.67 28.65
CA THR A 224 -7.73 -4.09 28.64
C THR A 224 -8.88 -4.89 28.04
N ILE A 225 -8.57 -5.80 27.12
CA ILE A 225 -9.57 -6.58 26.39
C ILE A 225 -9.27 -8.08 26.49
N GLN A 226 -10.31 -8.88 26.67
CA GLN A 226 -10.21 -10.34 26.67
C GLN A 226 -9.86 -10.86 25.27
N SER A 227 -8.92 -11.80 25.16
CA SER A 227 -8.47 -12.37 23.89
C SER A 227 -9.52 -13.23 23.18
N SER A 228 -10.41 -13.90 23.93
CA SER A 228 -11.48 -14.74 23.36
C SER A 228 -12.67 -14.87 24.31
N ASP A 229 -13.88 -14.80 23.77
CA ASP A 229 -15.12 -15.28 24.40
C ASP A 229 -15.83 -16.22 23.44
N ILE A 230 -16.43 -17.28 23.98
CA ILE A 230 -17.14 -18.35 23.28
C ILE A 230 -18.34 -17.81 22.47
N ARG A 231 -18.84 -16.61 22.81
CA ARG A 231 -20.00 -15.96 22.17
C ARG A 231 -19.65 -14.87 21.16
N GLY A 232 -18.37 -14.70 20.80
CA GLY A 232 -17.93 -13.68 19.83
C GLY A 232 -17.85 -12.25 20.38
N SER A 233 -18.26 -12.01 21.63
CA SER A 233 -18.15 -10.71 22.31
C SER A 233 -17.06 -10.73 23.38
N ARG A 234 -16.02 -9.91 23.26
CA ARG A 234 -14.90 -9.82 24.20
C ARG A 234 -15.20 -8.82 25.31
N LEU A 235 -14.75 -9.09 26.52
CA LEU A 235 -14.87 -8.15 27.64
C LEU A 235 -13.78 -7.07 27.53
N CYS A 236 -14.19 -5.81 27.52
CA CYS A 236 -13.35 -4.61 27.44
C CYS A 236 -13.48 -3.81 28.74
N GLU A 237 -12.35 -3.48 29.36
CA GLU A 237 -12.22 -2.71 30.60
C GLU A 237 -11.44 -1.42 30.30
N LEU A 238 -12.07 -0.26 30.48
CA LEU A 238 -11.49 1.06 30.23
C LEU A 238 -10.91 1.64 31.52
N HIS A 239 -9.75 2.31 31.46
CA HIS A 239 -9.06 2.85 32.64
C HIS A 239 -8.63 4.31 32.45
N ASN A 240 -8.61 5.06 33.54
CA ASN A 240 -8.12 6.45 33.58
C ASN A 240 -6.63 6.59 33.95
N VAL A 241 -5.90 5.48 33.94
CA VAL A 241 -4.46 5.43 34.21
C VAL A 241 -3.75 4.58 33.16
N THR A 242 -2.44 4.79 32.99
CA THR A 242 -1.58 3.95 32.17
C THR A 242 -0.74 3.01 33.05
N ALA A 243 -0.29 1.89 32.49
CA ALA A 243 0.62 0.95 33.14
C ALA A 243 1.95 1.60 33.54
N GLU A 244 2.44 2.56 32.76
CA GLU A 244 3.63 3.33 33.09
C GLU A 244 3.39 4.32 34.24
N GLY A 245 2.24 5.01 34.25
CA GLY A 245 1.91 5.94 35.32
C GLY A 245 1.58 5.25 36.65
N HIS A 246 1.10 4.01 36.61
CA HIS A 246 0.66 3.26 37.80
C HIS A 246 1.17 1.80 37.79
N PRO A 247 2.49 1.57 37.90
CA PRO A 247 3.09 0.24 37.78
C PRO A 247 2.62 -0.73 38.88
N GLN A 248 2.35 -0.23 40.09
CA GLN A 248 1.82 -1.04 41.20
C GLN A 248 0.41 -1.60 40.95
N SER A 249 -0.31 -1.06 39.97
CA SER A 249 -1.67 -1.48 39.62
C SER A 249 -1.68 -2.47 38.46
N VAL A 250 -0.51 -2.77 37.87
CA VAL A 250 -0.37 -3.74 36.80
C VAL A 250 -0.38 -5.15 37.38
N VAL A 251 -1.33 -5.96 36.96
CA VAL A 251 -1.47 -7.36 37.38
C VAL A 251 -1.41 -8.29 36.19
N ARG A 252 -0.86 -9.49 36.40
CA ARG A 252 -0.93 -10.57 35.42
C ARG A 252 -2.37 -11.10 35.35
N LYS A 253 -2.95 -11.12 34.15
CA LYS A 253 -4.31 -11.57 33.89
C LYS A 253 -4.34 -12.33 32.57
N GLU A 254 -4.26 -13.65 32.63
CA GLU A 254 -4.16 -14.51 31.45
C GLU A 254 -5.39 -14.40 30.55
N GLY A 255 -5.15 -14.38 29.23
CA GLY A 255 -6.22 -14.24 28.24
C GLY A 255 -6.77 -12.82 28.11
N TYR A 256 -6.03 -11.83 28.59
CA TYR A 256 -6.30 -10.41 28.37
C TYR A 256 -5.12 -9.72 27.70
N GLN A 257 -5.39 -8.64 26.99
CA GLN A 257 -4.39 -7.80 26.34
C GLN A 257 -4.62 -6.36 26.74
N TYR A 258 -3.57 -5.73 27.27
CA TYR A 258 -3.54 -4.33 27.63
C TYR A 258 -3.13 -3.47 26.43
N HIS A 259 -3.69 -2.27 26.36
CA HIS A 259 -3.46 -1.30 25.30
C HIS A 259 -3.45 0.13 25.86
N GLU A 260 -2.44 0.91 25.47
CA GLU A 260 -2.45 2.37 25.66
C GLU A 260 -3.12 3.07 24.48
N VAL A 261 -3.88 4.12 24.78
CA VAL A 261 -4.57 4.91 23.74
C VAL A 261 -3.69 6.10 23.37
N VAL A 262 -3.48 6.31 22.07
CA VAL A 262 -2.90 7.57 21.59
C VAL A 262 -3.92 8.66 21.90
N GLN A 263 -3.50 9.69 22.62
CA GLN A 263 -4.23 10.95 22.60
C GLN A 263 -4.18 11.45 21.15
N THR A 264 -5.27 11.25 20.41
CA THR A 264 -5.45 11.93 19.14
C THR A 264 -5.55 13.41 19.46
N PHE A 265 -4.45 14.13 19.28
CA PHE A 265 -4.47 15.58 19.25
C PHE A 265 -5.33 15.98 18.04
N TYR A 266 -6.49 16.57 18.32
CA TYR A 266 -7.27 17.28 17.31
C TYR A 266 -6.55 18.56 16.90
#